data_AF-A0A8J6QG43-F1
#
_entry.id   AF-A0A8J6QG43-F1
#
_cell.length_a   1.000
_cell.length_b   1.000
_cell.length_c   1.000
_cell.angle_alpha   90.00
_cell.angle_beta   90.00
_cell.angle_gamma   90.00
#
_symmetry.space_group_name_H-M   'P 1'
#
loop_
_entity.id
_entity.type
_entity.pdbx_description
1 polymer ?
#
loop_
_entity_poly.entity_id
_entity_poly.type
_entity_poly.pdbx_seq_one_letter_code
_entity_poly.pdbx_strand_id
1 'polypeptide(L)' 'MPRLTIALDEKDHLALKLLSLRENRRLSEVIDDAIKFYLSSSGGYGLRISDAAADSHHQTPTKDGE' A
#
# COMPACT_ATOMS: atom_id res chain seq x y z
N MET A 1 1.37 -3.68 -14.39
CA MET A 1 0.82 -3.29 -13.08
C MET A 1 0.60 -4.54 -12.25
N PRO A 2 0.89 -4.50 -10.93
CA PRO A 2 0.53 -5.58 -10.02
C PRO A 2 -1.00 -5.80 -10.07
N ARG A 3 -1.42 -7.07 -9.99
CA ARG A 3 -2.85 -7.44 -10.00
C ARG A 3 -3.28 -7.73 -8.58
N LEU A 4 -4.38 -7.12 -8.16
CA LEU A 4 -5.02 -7.35 -6.87
C LEU A 4 -6.36 -8.04 -7.09
N THR A 5 -6.66 -9.06 -6.28
CA THR A 5 -7.98 -9.67 -6.21
C THR A 5 -8.51 -9.45 -4.79
N ILE A 6 -9.73 -8.93 -4.69
CA ILE A 6 -10.41 -8.66 -3.42
C ILE A 6 -11.73 -9.42 -3.39
N ALA A 7 -12.03 -10.02 -2.25
CA ALA A 7 -13.36 -10.54 -1.96
C ALA A 7 -14.15 -9.42 -1.27
N LEU A 8 -15.40 -9.24 -1.69
CA LEU A 8 -16.32 -8.25 -1.13
C LEU A 8 -17.57 -8.96 -0.64
N ASP A 9 -18.09 -8.50 0.48
CA ASP A 9 -19.41 -8.91 0.93
C ASP A 9 -20.49 -8.36 -0.02
N GLU A 10 -21.62 -9.04 -0.10
CA GLU A 10 -22.68 -8.74 -1.06
C GLU A 10 -23.20 -7.29 -0.95
N LYS A 11 -23.31 -6.79 0.29
CA LYS A 11 -23.74 -5.41 0.58
C LYS A 11 -22.77 -4.37 0.01
N ASP A 12 -21.48 -4.60 0.20
CA ASP A 12 -20.43 -3.67 -0.24
C ASP A 12 -20.28 -3.69 -1.75
N HIS A 13 -20.36 -4.89 -2.35
CA HIS A 13 -20.37 -5.03 -3.81
C HIS A 13 -21.56 -4.29 -4.45
N LEU A 14 -22.76 -4.39 -3.87
CA LEU A 14 -23.94 -3.67 -4.35
C LEU A 14 -23.75 -2.15 -4.20
N ALA A 15 -23.26 -1.68 -3.06
CA ALA A 15 -23.02 -0.26 -2.82
C ALA A 15 -22.02 0.32 -3.83
N LEU A 16 -20.90 -0.37 -4.09
CA LEU A 16 -19.90 0.03 -5.08
C LEU A 16 -20.48 0.04 -6.50
N LYS A 17 -21.30 -0.96 -6.84
CA LYS A 17 -21.96 -1.02 -8.15
C LYS A 17 -22.90 0.17 -8.35
N LEU A 18 -23.73 0.49 -7.36
CA LEU A 18 -24.64 1.63 -7.42
C LEU A 18 -23.87 2.97 -7.49
N LEU A 19 -22.78 3.09 -6.74
CA LEU A 19 -21.90 4.27 -6.80
C LEU A 19 -21.29 4.45 -8.19
N SER A 20 -20.77 3.38 -8.78
CA SER A 20 -20.21 3.42 -10.14
C SER A 20 -21.22 3.85 -11.20
N LEU A 21 -22.49 3.41 -11.06
CA LEU A 21 -23.58 3.82 -11.94
C LEU A 21 -23.94 5.29 -11.75
N ARG A 22 -24.03 5.76 -10.49
CA ARG A 22 -24.36 7.16 -10.18
C ARG A 22 -23.33 8.13 -10.75
N GLU A 23 -22.05 7.78 -10.68
CA GLU A 23 -20.95 8.61 -11.16
C GLU A 23 -20.65 8.42 -12.65
N ASN A 24 -21.32 7.47 -13.33
CA ASN A 24 -21.05 7.08 -14.70
C ASN A 24 -19.57 6.69 -14.94
N ARG A 25 -19.01 5.93 -14.00
CA ARG A 25 -17.61 5.50 -13.99
C ARG A 25 -17.50 3.99 -13.92
N ARG A 26 -16.36 3.44 -14.30
CA ARG A 26 -16.11 2.00 -14.17
C ARG A 26 -15.90 1.64 -12.69
N LEU A 27 -16.40 0.48 -12.26
CA LEU A 27 -16.20 -0.03 -10.90
C LEU A 27 -14.72 -0.06 -10.50
N SER A 28 -13.83 -0.42 -11.43
CA SER A 28 -12.38 -0.44 -11.21
C SER A 28 -11.79 0.94 -10.90
N GLU A 29 -12.33 2.00 -11.50
CA GLU A 29 -11.86 3.38 -11.26
C GLU A 29 -12.29 3.87 -9.88
N VAL A 30 -13.52 3.54 -9.47
CA VAL A 30 -14.03 3.85 -8.12
C VAL A 30 -13.21 3.13 -7.05
N ILE A 31 -12.86 1.86 -7.28
CA ILE A 31 -12.02 1.08 -6.37
C ILE A 31 -10.59 1.66 -6.31
N ASP A 32 -10.00 2.01 -7.46
CA ASP A 32 -8.65 2.59 -7.52
C ASP A 32 -8.59 3.92 -6.76
N ASP A 33 -9.60 4.78 -6.91
CA ASP A 33 -9.69 6.04 -6.16
C ASP A 33 -9.85 5.82 -4.65
N ALA A 34 -10.69 4.86 -4.24
CA ALA A 34 -10.86 4.53 -2.83
C ALA A 34 -9.56 4.04 -2.19
N ILE A 35 -8.79 3.20 -2.89
CA ILE A 35 -7.48 2.72 -2.43
C ILE A 35 -6.50 3.89 -2.30
N LYS A 36 -6.40 4.75 -3.32
CA LYS A 36 -5.51 5.92 -3.30
C LYS A 36 -5.87 6.89 -2.18
N PHE A 37 -7.17 7.15 -2.01
CA PHE A 37 -7.67 8.01 -0.95
C PHE A 37 -7.29 7.46 0.43
N TYR A 38 -7.54 6.17 0.67
CA TYR A 38 -7.20 5.54 1.94
C TYR A 38 -5.69 5.61 2.21
N LEU A 39 -4.86 5.16 1.27
CA LEU A 39 -3.39 5.18 1.40
C LEU A 39 -2.82 6.58 1.59
N SER A 40 -3.41 7.59 0.94
CA SER A 40 -3.00 8.98 1.14
C SER A 40 -3.38 9.47 2.53
N SER A 41 -4.62 9.22 2.95
CA SER A 41 -5.15 9.67 4.24
C SER A 41 -4.45 9.00 5.43
N SER A 42 -4.05 7.75 5.28
CA SER A 42 -3.37 6.97 6.33
C SER A 42 -1.85 7.14 6.32
N GLY A 43 -1.29 7.94 5.41
CA GLY A 43 0.15 8.03 5.20
C GLY A 43 0.79 6.72 4.70
N GLY A 44 0.00 5.81 4.12
CA GLY A 44 0.42 4.48 3.68
C GLY A 44 1.55 4.50 2.64
N TYR A 45 1.61 5.53 1.80
CA TYR A 45 2.72 5.71 0.85
C TYR A 45 4.07 6.04 1.53
N GLY A 46 4.05 6.48 2.79
CA GLY A 46 5.23 6.76 3.59
C GLY A 46 5.73 5.56 4.41
N LEU A 47 5.01 4.43 4.39
CA LEU A 47 5.42 3.23 5.11
C LEU A 47 6.68 2.65 4.48
N ARG A 48 7.77 2.63 5.26
CA ARG A 48 9.01 1.97 4.91
C ARG A 48 9.26 0.88 5.93
N ILE A 49 9.50 -0.34 5.45
CA ILE A 49 10.02 -1.40 6.29
C ILE A 49 11.49 -1.10 6.49
N SER A 50 11.86 -0.60 7.67
CA SER A 50 13.25 -0.51 8.07
C SER A 50 13.71 -1.92 8.44
N ASP A 51 14.59 -2.51 7.64
CA ASP A 51 15.32 -3.71 8.05
C ASP A 51 16.22 -3.34 9.23
N ALA A 52 15.72 -3.49 10.46
CA ALA A 52 16.50 -3.39 11.69
C ALA A 52 17.46 -4.58 11.88
N ALA A 53 17.86 -5.24 10.78
CA ALA A 53 18.84 -6.32 10.73
C ALA A 53 20.01 -6.00 9.80
N ALA A 54 20.14 -4.76 9.33
CA ALA A 54 21.35 -4.28 8.64
C ALA A 54 22.34 -3.56 9.58
N ASP A 55 22.06 -3.48 10.90
CA ASP A 55 23.00 -3.03 11.92
C ASP A 55 23.66 -4.24 12.61
N SER A 56 24.62 -4.87 11.94
CA SER A 56 25.71 -5.62 12.61
C SER A 56 26.76 -6.12 11.61
N HIS A 57 27.31 -5.24 10.78
CA HIS A 57 28.67 -5.44 10.27
C HIS A 57 29.63 -4.44 10.93
N HIS A 58 30.03 -4.83 12.15
CA HIS A 58 31.37 -4.74 12.69
C HIS A 58 32.25 -3.64 12.09
N GLN A 59 32.31 -2.48 12.76
CA GLN A 59 33.48 -1.62 12.68
C GLN A 59 34.68 -2.45 13.16
N THR A 60 35.55 -2.87 12.25
CA THR A 60 36.91 -3.30 12.60
C THR A 60 37.73 -2.06 12.91
N PRO A 61 38.21 -1.86 14.15
CA PRO A 61 39.22 -0.86 14.41
C PRO A 61 40.55 -1.41 13.90
N THR A 62 41.06 -0.90 12.79
CA THR A 62 42.46 -1.11 12.43
C THR A 62 43.32 -0.24 13.34
N LYS A 63 43.77 -0.82 14.44
CA LYS A 63 44.95 -0.38 15.18
C LYS A 63 46.04 -1.45 15.04
N ASP A 64 47.26 -0.95 15.07
CA ASP A 64 48.57 -1.63 15.11
C ASP A 64 49.09 -2.01 13.70
N GLY A 65 50.25 -1.56 13.21
CA GLY A 65 51.43 -0.98 13.85
C GLY A 65 52.63 -1.91 13.66
N GLU A 66 53.46 -1.68 12.63
CA GLU A 66 54.92 -1.89 12.62
C GLU A 66 55.56 -1.14 11.45
#